data_AF-A0A0A8WQY6-F1
#
_entry.id   AF-A0A0A8WQY6-F1
#
_cell.length_a   1.000
_cell.length_b   1.000
_cell.length_c   1.000
_cell.angle_alpha   90.00
_cell.angle_beta   90.00
_cell.angle_gamma   90.00
#
_symmetry.space_group_name_H-M   'P 1'
#
loop_
_entity.id
_entity.type
_entity.pdbx_description
1 polymer ?
#
loop_
_entity_poly.entity_id
_entity_poly.type
_entity_poly.pdbx_seq_one_letter_code
_entity_poly.pdbx_strand_id
1 'polypeptide(L)'
;MEIPEKLRDKVYITYPFRMPEDEKVYEGYGDVLLLGKLKHKDEKRIASRTFSMIHIFLQGLKELKLDYYRDTLLDVISMMPDQYLPDFERYSFGPGQRYASKGCYIVQLGKGPNANLIKKSDWVIF
;
A
#
# COMPACT_ATOMS: atom_id res chain seq x y z
N MET A 1 -19.47 8.17 -7.68
CA MET A 1 -20.06 7.09 -8.48
C MET A 1 -20.70 6.12 -7.51
N GLU A 2 -22.02 5.99 -7.50
CA GLU A 2 -22.73 5.09 -6.59
C GLU A 2 -23.20 3.85 -7.35
N ILE A 3 -22.83 2.66 -6.87
CA ILE A 3 -23.28 1.39 -7.46
C ILE A 3 -24.66 1.05 -6.89
N PRO A 4 -25.70 0.85 -7.74
CA PRO A 4 -27.03 0.46 -7.29
C PRO A 4 -27.01 -0.82 -6.46
N GLU A 5 -27.77 -0.86 -5.36
CA GLU A 5 -27.73 -1.96 -4.39
C GLU A 5 -27.96 -3.34 -5.02
N LYS A 6 -28.89 -3.45 -5.96
CA LYS A 6 -29.20 -4.69 -6.70
C LYS A 6 -28.02 -5.27 -7.51
N LEU A 7 -27.02 -4.44 -7.82
CA LEU A 7 -25.84 -4.82 -8.59
C LEU A 7 -24.63 -5.10 -7.69
N ARG A 8 -24.63 -4.67 -6.42
CA ARG A 8 -23.46 -4.80 -5.53
C ARG A 8 -23.05 -6.25 -5.29
N ASP A 9 -24.03 -7.14 -5.19
CA ASP A 9 -23.77 -8.59 -5.00
C ASP A 9 -23.20 -9.28 -6.26
N LYS A 10 -23.31 -8.63 -7.44
CA LYS A 10 -22.84 -9.17 -8.74
C LYS A 10 -21.55 -8.52 -9.23
N VAL A 11 -21.14 -7.41 -8.62
CA VAL A 11 -19.95 -6.66 -9.00
C VAL A 11 -18.82 -7.01 -8.05
N TYR A 12 -17.69 -7.38 -8.61
CA TYR A 12 -16.44 -7.56 -7.89
C TYR A 12 -15.50 -6.40 -8.21
N ILE A 13 -14.84 -5.87 -7.20
CA ILE A 13 -13.95 -4.73 -7.31
C ILE A 13 -12.55 -5.17 -6.92
N THR A 14 -11.57 -4.87 -7.76
CA THR A 14 -10.15 -5.00 -7.39
C THR A 14 -9.77 -3.85 -6.49
N TYR A 15 -9.32 -4.16 -5.28
CA TYR A 15 -8.94 -3.19 -4.26
C TYR A 15 -7.46 -3.34 -3.93
N PRO A 16 -6.58 -2.52 -4.53
CA PRO A 16 -5.13 -2.67 -4.41
C PRO A 16 -4.57 -2.08 -3.12
N PHE A 17 -5.40 -1.86 -2.11
CA PHE A 17 -4.99 -1.29 -0.82
C PHE A 17 -5.26 -2.28 0.30
N ARG A 18 -4.58 -2.07 1.41
CA ARG A 18 -4.89 -2.75 2.67
C ARG A 18 -6.33 -2.44 3.06
N MET A 19 -7.03 -3.40 3.67
CA MET A 19 -8.41 -3.17 4.09
C MET A 19 -8.47 -2.08 5.17
N PRO A 20 -9.52 -1.23 5.20
CA PRO A 20 -9.62 -0.14 6.17
C PRO A 20 -9.52 -0.57 7.64
N GLU A 21 -9.89 -1.83 7.94
CA GLU A 21 -9.79 -2.41 9.28
C GLU A 21 -8.33 -2.65 9.69
N ASP A 22 -7.53 -3.17 8.76
CA ASP A 22 -6.11 -3.51 8.95
C ASP A 22 -5.20 -2.27 8.88
N GLU A 23 -5.65 -1.19 8.25
CA GLU A 23 -4.92 0.08 8.17
C GLU A 23 -4.65 0.71 9.53
N LYS A 24 -5.49 0.43 10.54
CA LYS A 24 -5.35 0.98 11.89
C LYS A 24 -4.02 0.64 12.54
N VAL A 25 -3.43 -0.51 12.20
CA VAL A 25 -2.11 -0.94 12.70
C VAL A 25 -0.99 0.02 12.24
N TYR A 26 -1.22 0.74 11.13
CA TYR A 26 -0.27 1.64 10.51
C TYR A 26 -0.68 3.12 10.65
N GLU A 27 -1.67 3.42 11.49
CA GLU A 27 -1.97 4.81 11.85
C GLU A 27 -0.74 5.44 12.54
N GLY A 28 -0.49 6.72 12.25
CA GLY A 28 0.65 7.45 12.81
C GLY A 28 1.95 7.38 12.01
N TYR A 29 2.15 6.40 11.12
CA TYR A 29 3.37 6.31 10.31
C TYR A 29 3.56 7.54 9.40
N GLY A 30 2.48 8.07 8.81
CA GLY A 30 2.52 9.34 8.08
C GLY A 30 2.74 10.57 8.98
N ASP A 31 2.29 10.50 10.23
CA ASP A 31 2.44 11.60 11.20
C ASP A 31 3.89 11.77 11.65
N VAL A 32 4.69 10.69 11.65
CA VAL A 32 6.13 10.75 11.92
C VAL A 32 6.83 11.70 10.95
N LEU A 33 6.52 11.60 9.66
CA LEU A 33 7.12 12.50 8.66
C LEU A 33 6.69 13.95 8.84
N LEU A 34 5.44 14.15 9.26
CA LEU A 34 4.84 15.47 9.37
C LEU A 34 4.95 16.04 10.78
N LEU A 35 5.68 15.37 11.68
CA LEU A 35 5.85 15.75 13.08
C LEU A 35 4.51 16.04 13.77
N GLY A 36 3.48 15.25 13.45
CA GLY A 36 2.12 15.42 13.98
C GLY A 36 1.41 16.70 13.53
N LYS A 37 1.89 17.40 12.49
CA LYS A 37 1.29 18.66 12.01
C LYS A 37 0.09 18.48 11.07
N LEU A 38 -0.34 17.24 10.80
CA LEU A 38 -1.55 17.00 10.02
C LEU A 38 -2.77 17.45 10.81
N LYS A 39 -3.38 18.54 10.37
CA LYS A 39 -4.69 18.99 10.90
C LYS A 39 -5.85 18.17 10.37
N HIS A 40 -5.65 17.46 9.26
CA HIS A 40 -6.66 16.65 8.58
C HIS A 40 -6.06 15.30 8.16
N LYS A 41 -6.90 14.27 8.12
CA LYS A 41 -6.51 12.95 7.61
C LYS A 41 -6.13 13.07 6.14
N ASP A 42 -4.97 12.54 5.78
CA ASP A 42 -4.50 12.55 4.39
C ASP A 42 -5.25 11.51 3.56
N GLU A 43 -6.39 11.91 2.99
CA GLU A 43 -7.23 11.06 2.13
C GLU A 43 -6.49 10.58 0.87
N LYS A 44 -5.50 11.34 0.41
CA LYS A 44 -4.72 11.01 -0.78
C LYS A 44 -3.55 10.07 -0.49
N ARG A 45 -3.32 9.73 0.79
CA ARG A 45 -2.26 8.81 1.22
C ARG A 45 -0.86 9.29 0.82
N ILE A 46 -0.66 10.60 0.71
CA ILE A 46 0.63 11.19 0.31
C ILE A 46 1.68 10.96 1.39
N ALA A 47 1.35 11.21 2.66
CA ALA A 47 2.24 11.09 3.81
C ALA A 47 2.66 9.63 4.03
N SER A 48 1.71 8.70 4.04
CA SER A 48 1.96 7.26 4.22
C SER A 48 2.80 6.66 3.07
N ARG A 49 2.55 7.08 1.83
CA ARG A 49 3.38 6.70 0.67
C ARG A 49 4.76 7.31 0.72
N THR A 50 4.87 8.57 1.12
CA THR A 50 6.17 9.25 1.29
C THR A 50 6.98 8.54 2.38
N PHE A 51 6.32 8.13 3.47
CA PHE A 51 6.96 7.37 4.54
C PHE A 51 7.51 6.05 4.00
N SER A 52 6.67 5.31 3.28
CA SER A 52 7.04 4.02 2.70
C SER A 52 8.20 4.16 1.71
N MET A 53 8.16 5.20 0.86
CA MET A 53 9.25 5.52 -0.07
C MET A 53 10.57 5.81 0.66
N ILE A 54 10.55 6.70 1.66
CA ILE A 54 11.74 7.04 2.47
C ILE A 54 12.27 5.80 3.17
N HIS A 55 11.39 4.96 3.73
CA HIS A 55 11.76 3.72 4.40
C HIS A 55 12.52 2.79 3.46
N ILE A 56 11.95 2.47 2.29
CA ILE A 56 12.59 1.60 1.29
C ILE A 56 13.93 2.18 0.82
N PHE A 57 13.95 3.48 0.54
CA PHE A 57 15.17 4.16 0.08
C PHE A 57 16.28 4.09 1.12
N LEU A 58 15.98 4.37 2.40
CA LEU A 58 16.96 4.28 3.49
C LEU A 58 17.48 2.86 3.70
N GLN A 59 16.62 1.83 3.59
CA GLN A 59 17.09 0.44 3.62
C GLN A 59 18.04 0.16 2.45
N GLY A 60 17.71 0.65 1.25
CA GLY A 60 18.56 0.47 0.07
C GLY A 60 19.93 1.13 0.23
N LEU A 61 19.95 2.36 0.75
CA LEU A 61 21.21 3.07 1.03
C LEU A 61 22.10 2.35 2.05
N LYS A 62 21.54 1.68 3.06
CA LYS A 62 22.32 0.92 4.04
C LYS A 62 23.04 -0.27 3.40
N GLU A 63 22.40 -0.91 2.43
CA GLU A 63 22.92 -2.08 1.74
C GLU A 63 23.91 -1.73 0.62
N LEU A 64 23.91 -0.49 0.11
CA LEU A 64 24.86 -0.01 -0.91
C LEU A 64 26.33 -0.07 -0.48
N LYS A 65 26.61 0.03 0.83
CA LYS A 65 27.97 0.14 1.38
C LYS A 65 28.76 1.28 0.70
N LEU A 66 29.74 0.95 -0.14
CA LEU A 66 30.59 1.92 -0.85
C LEU A 66 30.27 2.02 -2.36
N ASP A 67 29.33 1.23 -2.86
CA ASP A 67 28.98 1.13 -4.28
C ASP A 67 27.86 2.10 -4.64
N TYR A 68 28.14 3.40 -4.61
CA TYR A 68 27.17 4.48 -4.84
C TYR A 68 26.77 4.67 -6.31
N TYR A 69 26.28 3.61 -6.93
CA TYR A 69 25.72 3.63 -8.28
C TYR A 69 24.22 3.41 -8.24
N ARG A 70 23.50 4.09 -9.15
CA ARG A 70 22.05 3.95 -9.31
C ARG A 70 21.63 2.50 -9.50
N ASP A 71 22.33 1.77 -10.37
CA ASP A 71 21.92 0.41 -10.73
C ASP A 71 22.13 -0.55 -9.55
N THR A 72 23.24 -0.40 -8.80
CA THR A 72 23.44 -1.10 -7.53
C THR A 72 22.30 -0.85 -6.54
N LEU A 73 21.84 0.40 -6.41
CA LEU A 73 20.71 0.72 -5.53
C LEU A 73 19.43 0.03 -5.98
N LEU A 74 19.16 0.02 -7.29
CA LEU A 74 17.98 -0.63 -7.85
C LEU A 74 18.03 -2.15 -7.70
N ASP A 75 19.21 -2.75 -7.83
CA ASP A 75 19.42 -4.19 -7.65
C ASP A 75 19.21 -4.59 -6.20
N VAL A 76 19.82 -3.85 -5.26
CA VAL A 76 19.62 -4.01 -3.81
C VAL A 76 18.14 -3.91 -3.44
N ILE A 77 17.43 -2.87 -3.89
CA ILE A 77 15.99 -2.71 -3.63
C ILE A 77 15.22 -3.89 -4.24
N SER A 78 15.57 -4.34 -5.44
CA SER A 78 14.92 -5.46 -6.11
C SER A 78 15.14 -6.81 -5.42
N MET A 79 16.13 -6.91 -4.53
CA MET A 79 16.44 -8.09 -3.72
C MET A 79 15.88 -8.03 -2.30
N MET A 80 15.24 -6.91 -1.92
CA MET A 80 14.65 -6.79 -0.58
C MET A 80 13.52 -7.80 -0.38
N PRO A 81 13.39 -8.38 0.83
CA PRO A 81 12.21 -9.16 1.16
C PRO A 81 10.97 -8.27 1.14
N ASP A 82 9.81 -8.88 0.96
CA ASP A 82 8.53 -8.19 1.02
C ASP A 82 8.42 -7.37 2.33
N GLN A 83 7.93 -6.14 2.21
CA GLN A 83 7.79 -5.19 3.30
C GLN A 83 6.32 -4.99 3.66
N TYR A 84 6.04 -4.89 4.95
CA TYR A 84 4.71 -4.58 5.48
C TYR A 84 4.69 -3.12 5.94
N LEU A 85 4.35 -2.25 5.00
CA LEU A 85 4.32 -0.79 5.17
C LEU A 85 2.88 -0.28 5.00
N PRO A 86 2.59 1.00 5.32
CA PRO A 86 1.26 1.59 5.15
C PRO A 86 0.67 1.45 3.73
N ASP A 87 -0.65 1.55 3.61
CA ASP A 87 -1.46 1.56 2.35
C ASP A 87 -1.64 0.24 1.60
N PHE A 88 -0.64 -0.65 1.58
CA PHE A 88 -0.74 -1.91 0.84
C PHE A 88 -0.62 -3.10 1.79
N GLU A 89 -1.22 -4.24 1.41
CA GLU A 89 -1.05 -5.46 2.20
C GLU A 89 0.42 -5.89 2.20
N ARG A 90 1.07 -5.77 1.05
CA ARG A 90 2.44 -6.21 0.85
C ARG A 90 3.15 -5.35 -0.18
N TYR A 91 4.24 -4.71 0.22
CA TYR A 91 5.18 -4.12 -0.72
C TYR A 91 6.13 -5.21 -1.17
N SER A 92 6.28 -5.36 -2.47
CA SER A 92 7.14 -6.38 -3.04
C SER A 92 8.02 -5.71 -4.06
N PHE A 93 9.30 -6.05 -4.04
CA PHE A 93 10.26 -5.61 -5.03
C PHE A 93 10.85 -6.87 -5.64
N GLY A 94 10.98 -6.85 -6.95
CA GLY A 94 11.55 -7.96 -7.68
C GLY A 94 12.26 -7.44 -8.92
N PRO A 95 13.11 -8.26 -9.56
CA PRO A 95 13.82 -7.86 -10.76
C PRO A 95 12.87 -7.28 -11.81
N GLY A 96 13.19 -6.07 -12.30
CA GLY A 96 12.37 -5.36 -13.30
C GLY A 96 11.05 -4.78 -12.78
N GLN A 97 10.64 -5.02 -11.53
CA GLN A 97 9.45 -4.41 -10.95
C GLN A 97 9.75 -2.96 -10.53
N ARG A 98 8.86 -2.03 -10.93
CA ARG A 98 9.00 -0.59 -10.66
C ARG A 98 7.74 0.02 -10.03
N TYR A 99 6.88 -0.82 -9.46
CA TYR A 99 5.66 -0.42 -8.76
C TYR A 99 5.63 -1.03 -7.35
N ALA A 100 5.00 -0.31 -6.42
CA ALA A 100 5.15 -0.54 -4.97
C ALA A 100 4.60 -1.89 -4.47
N SER A 101 3.56 -2.42 -5.11
CA SER A 101 2.90 -3.65 -4.66
C SER A 101 2.37 -4.47 -5.83
N LYS A 102 2.59 -5.79 -5.77
CA LYS A 102 1.93 -6.78 -6.62
C LYS A 102 0.75 -7.35 -5.85
N GLY A 103 -0.44 -6.98 -6.26
CA GLY A 103 -1.67 -7.64 -5.85
C GLY A 103 -2.80 -6.71 -5.43
N CYS A 104 -3.91 -7.34 -5.10
CA CYS A 104 -5.11 -6.67 -4.62
C CYS A 104 -6.01 -7.66 -3.88
N TYR A 105 -6.94 -7.12 -3.11
CA TYR A 105 -8.12 -7.86 -2.70
C TYR A 105 -9.19 -7.82 -3.77
N ILE A 106 -9.98 -8.88 -3.86
CA ILE A 106 -11.28 -8.85 -4.50
C ILE A 106 -12.31 -8.53 -3.42
N VAL A 107 -13.04 -7.43 -3.59
CA VAL A 107 -14.03 -6.94 -2.62
C VAL A 107 -15.38 -6.71 -3.28
N GLN A 108 -16.43 -6.66 -2.45
CA GLN A 108 -17.78 -6.25 -2.84
C GLN A 108 -18.28 -5.15 -1.93
N LEU A 109 -19.24 -4.36 -2.41
CA LEU A 109 -19.92 -3.38 -1.56
C LEU A 109 -21.02 -4.06 -0.76
N GLY A 110 -21.11 -3.72 0.52
CA GLY A 110 -22.22 -4.12 1.38
C GLY A 110 -23.56 -3.44 1.04
N LYS A 111 -24.59 -3.83 1.79
CA LYS A 111 -25.95 -3.29 1.68
C LYS A 111 -26.09 -1.93 2.39
N GLY A 112 -27.12 -1.17 2.04
CA GLY A 112 -27.46 0.10 2.69
C GLY A 112 -26.73 1.35 2.14
N PRO A 113 -27.02 2.53 2.70
CA PRO A 113 -26.54 3.82 2.19
C PRO A 113 -25.02 4.03 2.41
N ASN A 114 -24.46 3.50 3.50
CA ASN A 114 -23.03 3.54 3.80
C ASN A 114 -22.42 2.14 3.64
N ALA A 115 -22.27 1.70 2.39
CA ALA A 115 -21.78 0.37 2.08
C ALA A 115 -20.31 0.18 2.46
N ASN A 116 -20.04 -0.76 3.36
CA ASN A 116 -18.69 -1.18 3.70
C ASN A 116 -18.09 -2.09 2.61
N LEU A 117 -16.76 -2.14 2.52
CA LEU A 117 -16.06 -3.10 1.67
C LEU A 117 -16.05 -4.47 2.35
N ILE A 118 -16.56 -5.48 1.67
CA ILE A 118 -16.56 -6.88 2.11
C ILE A 118 -15.49 -7.63 1.33
N LYS A 119 -14.47 -8.13 2.03
CA LYS A 119 -13.41 -8.96 1.46
C LYS A 119 -13.99 -10.29 0.94
N LYS A 120 -13.67 -10.65 -0.31
CA LYS A 120 -14.09 -11.89 -0.98
C LYS A 120 -12.94 -12.79 -1.42
N SER A 121 -11.71 -12.32 -1.28
CA SER A 121 -10.50 -13.12 -1.52
C SER A 121 -9.44 -12.76 -0.50
N ASP A 122 -8.44 -13.63 -0.36
CA ASP A 122 -7.14 -13.22 0.18
C ASP A 122 -6.40 -12.28 -0.78
N TRP A 123 -5.20 -11.85 -0.40
CA TRP A 123 -4.39 -10.96 -1.22
C TRP A 123 -3.95 -11.70 -2.49
N VAL A 124 -4.54 -11.33 -3.63
CA VAL A 124 -4.32 -12.02 -4.91
C VAL A 124 -3.13 -11.41 -5.61
N ILE A 125 -2.18 -12.26 -6.00
CA ILE A 125 -1.01 -11.91 -6.82
C ILE A 125 -1.11 -12.75 -8.10
N PHE A 126 -1.07 -12.09 -9.26
CA PHE A 126 -1.04 -12.73 -10.58
C PHE A 126 0.27 -12.43 -11.29
#